data_AF-A0A4Q5WQ17-F1
#
_entry.id   AF-A0A4Q5WQ17-F1
#
_cell.length_a   1.000
_cell.length_b   1.000
_cell.length_c   1.000
_cell.angle_alpha   90.00
_cell.angle_beta   90.00
_cell.angle_gamma   90.00
#
_symmetry.space_group_name_H-M   'P 1'
#
loop_
_entity.id
_entity.type
_entity.pdbx_description
1 polymer ?
#
loop_
_entity_poly.entity_id
_entity_poly.type
_entity_poly.pdbx_seq_one_letter_code
_entity_poly.pdbx_strand_id
1 'polypeptide(L)' 'RDRENLDITLELDTAPREVEVPKDLAAALKKAGLTKDFAALAYTHRKEHVRAIEEAKAPETRQRRIEKAVAMVAAKKK' A
#
# COMPACT_ATOMS: atom_id res chain seq x y z
N ARG A 1 21.49 -13.15 -3.13
CA ARG A 1 20.74 -11.95 -2.68
C ARG A 1 19.28 -12.33 -2.85
N ASP A 2 18.80 -13.15 -1.93
CA ASP A 2 17.48 -13.75 -1.97
C ASP A 2 16.44 -12.69 -1.69
N ARG A 3 15.50 -12.56 -2.62
CA ARG A 3 14.29 -11.78 -2.43
C ARG A 3 13.31 -12.73 -1.73
N GLU A 4 13.29 -12.69 -0.40
CA GLU A 4 12.30 -13.42 0.38
C GLU A 4 10.91 -12.85 0.06
N ASN A 5 10.22 -13.47 -0.90
CA ASN A 5 8.81 -13.26 -1.12
C ASN A 5 8.08 -13.93 0.06
N LEU A 6 7.87 -13.14 1.13
CA LEU A 6 7.04 -13.54 2.24
C LEU A 6 5.58 -13.54 1.76
N ASP A 7 5.09 -14.71 1.35
CA ASP A 7 3.69 -14.99 1.08
C ASP A 7 2.88 -14.91 2.38
N ILE A 8 2.63 -13.67 2.81
CA ILE A 8 1.71 -13.37 3.89
C ILE A 8 0.31 -13.48 3.29
N THR A 9 -0.29 -14.67 3.43
CA THR A 9 -1.72 -14.93 3.28
C THR A 9 -2.42 -14.21 4.41
N LEU A 10 -2.99 -13.04 4.11
CA LEU A 10 -3.56 -12.19 5.14
C LEU A 10 -5.05 -12.44 5.27
N GLU A 11 -5.43 -13.18 6.30
CA GLU A 11 -6.82 -13.21 6.75
C GLU A 11 -7.23 -11.79 7.16
N LEU A 12 -8.30 -11.30 6.51
CA LEU A 12 -8.86 -9.99 6.73
C LEU A 12 -9.46 -9.97 8.14
N ASP A 13 -8.68 -9.54 9.14
CA ASP A 13 -9.18 -9.32 10.49
C ASP A 13 -10.17 -8.15 10.47
N THR A 14 -11.46 -8.48 10.46
CA THR A 14 -12.61 -7.59 10.25
C THR A 14 -12.94 -6.74 11.48
N ALA A 15 -11.94 -6.12 12.12
CA ALA A 15 -12.20 -5.01 13.04
C ALA A 15 -12.29 -3.71 12.22
N PRO A 16 -13.25 -2.80 12.50
CA PRO A 16 -13.56 -1.60 11.69
C PRO A 16 -12.53 -0.49 11.85
N ARG A 17 -11.24 -0.82 11.78
CA ARG A 17 -10.19 0.16 11.62
C ARG A 17 -10.10 0.47 10.14
N GLU A 18 -11.00 1.30 9.66
CA GLU A 18 -10.90 1.85 8.31
C GLU A 18 -9.62 2.67 8.23
N VAL A 19 -8.59 2.14 7.56
CA VAL A 19 -7.45 2.98 7.15
C VAL A 19 -7.99 3.88 6.05
N GLU A 20 -8.15 5.17 6.33
CA GLU A 20 -8.50 6.16 5.30
C GLU A 20 -7.37 6.20 4.26
N VAL A 21 -7.60 5.56 3.11
CA VAL A 21 -6.63 5.55 2.02
C VAL A 21 -6.62 6.93 1.37
N PRO A 22 -5.49 7.65 1.35
CA PRO A 22 -5.41 8.96 0.74
C PRO A 22 -5.78 8.90 -0.75
N LYS A 23 -6.52 9.90 -1.24
CA LYS A 23 -7.06 9.95 -2.62
C LYS A 23 -5.97 9.81 -3.69
N ASP A 24 -4.79 10.37 -3.42
CA ASP A 24 -3.57 10.29 -4.21
C ASP A 24 -3.01 8.86 -4.30
N LEU A 25 -2.95 8.12 -3.20
CA LEU A 25 -2.56 6.71 -3.20
C LEU A 25 -3.60 5.87 -3.96
N ALA A 26 -4.89 6.08 -3.70
CA ALA A 26 -5.98 5.39 -4.39
C ALA A 26 -5.95 5.65 -5.90
N ALA A 27 -5.67 6.89 -6.32
CA ALA A 27 -5.55 7.25 -7.74
C ALA A 27 -4.36 6.57 -8.41
N ALA A 28 -3.19 6.52 -7.75
CA ALA A 28 -2.02 5.83 -8.28
C ALA A 28 -2.24 4.32 -8.40
N LEU A 29 -2.85 3.69 -7.39
CA LEU A 29 -3.22 2.28 -7.42
C LEU A 29 -4.26 1.98 -8.50
N LYS A 30 -5.24 2.87 -8.71
CA LYS A 30 -6.25 2.74 -9.77
C LYS A 30 -5.60 2.83 -11.16
N LYS A 31 -4.68 3.77 -11.37
CA LYS A 31 -3.91 3.89 -12.62
C LYS A 31 -3.10 2.63 -12.92
N ALA A 32 -2.52 2.01 -11.89
CA ALA A 32 -1.77 0.75 -12.03
C ALA A 32 -2.65 -0.51 -12.07
N GLY A 33 -3.96 -0.41 -11.81
CA GLY A 33 -4.86 -1.56 -11.69
C GLY A 33 -4.60 -2.45 -10.46
N LEU A 34 -3.90 -1.93 -9.44
CA LEU A 34 -3.47 -2.65 -8.22
C LEU A 34 -4.34 -2.33 -7.00
N THR A 35 -5.51 -1.70 -7.21
CA THR A 35 -6.39 -1.28 -6.12
C THR A 35 -6.89 -2.45 -5.28
N LYS A 36 -7.23 -3.57 -5.93
CA LYS A 36 -7.64 -4.82 -5.26
C LYS A 36 -6.46 -5.50 -4.55
N ASP A 37 -5.30 -5.53 -5.20
CA ASP A 37 -4.08 -6.13 -4.65
C ASP A 37 -3.63 -5.39 -3.38
N PHE A 38 -3.71 -4.05 -3.37
CA PHE A 38 -3.45 -3.25 -2.17
C PHE A 38 -4.52 -3.48 -1.10
N ALA A 39 -5.80 -3.55 -1.46
CA ALA A 39 -6.88 -3.83 -0.51
C ALA A 39 -6.75 -5.22 0.14
N ALA A 40 -6.18 -6.20 -0.57
CA ALA A 40 -5.87 -7.53 -0.07
C ALA A 40 -4.63 -7.58 0.86
N LEU A 41 -3.87 -6.49 1.01
CA LEU A 41 -2.74 -6.45 1.93
C LEU A 41 -3.16 -6.40 3.40
N ALA A 42 -2.20 -6.83 4.24
CA ALA A 42 -2.12 -6.56 5.67
C ALA A 42 -2.70 -5.21 6.05
N TYR A 43 -3.65 -5.18 7.01
CA TYR A 43 -4.06 -3.93 7.63
C TYR A 43 -2.84 -3.16 8.16
N THR A 44 -1.88 -3.86 8.77
CA THR A 44 -0.62 -3.28 9.25
C THR A 44 0.20 -2.64 8.13
N HIS A 45 0.39 -3.32 6.99
CA HIS A 45 1.11 -2.77 5.84
C HIS A 45 0.36 -1.61 5.19
N ARG A 46 -0.96 -1.73 5.00
CA ARG A 46 -1.80 -0.64 4.48
C ARG A 46 -1.68 0.59 5.37
N LYS A 47 -1.83 0.41 6.68
CA LYS A 47 -1.69 1.48 7.68
C LYS A 47 -0.31 2.12 7.66
N GLU A 48 0.76 1.32 7.58
CA GLU A 48 2.12 1.85 7.53
C GLU A 48 2.36 2.68 6.27
N HIS A 49 1.92 2.21 5.10
CA HIS A 49 2.01 2.97 3.86
C HIS A 49 1.22 4.28 3.93
N VAL A 50 -0.03 4.22 4.40
CA VAL A 50 -0.88 5.41 4.57
C VAL A 50 -0.26 6.39 5.54
N ARG A 51 0.16 5.94 6.72
CA ARG A 51 0.84 6.77 7.72
C ARG A 51 2.09 7.43 7.15
N ALA A 52 2.92 6.69 6.40
CA ALA A 52 4.09 7.26 5.76
C ALA A 52 3.70 8.32 4.71
N ILE A 53 2.61 8.14 3.97
CA ILE A 53 2.15 9.13 2.99
C ILE A 53 1.59 10.38 3.70
N GLU A 54 0.88 10.20 4.81
CA GLU A 54 0.32 11.30 5.62
C GLU A 54 1.40 12.09 6.36
N GLU A 55 2.41 11.42 6.92
CA GLU A 55 3.54 12.07 7.57
C GLU A 55 4.45 12.83 6.58
N ALA A 56 4.32 12.58 5.27
CA ALA A 56 5.08 13.28 4.25
C ALA A 56 4.53 14.69 4.01
N LYS A 57 5.14 15.69 4.64
CA LYS A 57 4.80 17.11 4.47
C LYS A 57 5.12 17.65 3.07
N ALA A 58 6.13 17.09 2.41
CA ALA A 58 6.53 17.51 1.06
C ALA A 58 5.79 16.68 -0.01
N PRO A 59 5.19 17.31 -1.03
CA PRO A 59 4.44 16.62 -2.08
C PRO A 59 5.32 15.66 -2.90
N GLU A 60 6.58 16.01 -3.13
CA GLU A 60 7.54 15.13 -3.82
C GLU A 60 7.81 13.84 -3.04
N THR A 61 8.01 13.94 -1.72
CA THR A 61 8.22 12.78 -0.85
C THR A 61 6.96 11.92 -0.79
N ARG A 62 5.79 12.56 -0.75
CA ARG A 62 4.50 11.88 -0.79
C ARG A 62 4.35 11.06 -2.07
N GLN A 63 4.62 11.66 -3.22
CA GLN A 63 4.59 10.99 -4.53
C GLN A 63 5.56 9.79 -4.57
N ARG A 64 6.80 9.97 -4.11
CA ARG A 64 7.79 8.87 -4.05
C ARG A 64 7.35 7.71 -3.15
N ARG A 65 6.71 8.02 -2.00
CA ARG A 65 6.18 7.00 -1.09
C ARG A 65 5.01 6.22 -1.71
N ILE A 66 4.13 6.91 -2.44
CA ILE A 66 3.04 6.29 -3.21
C ILE A 66 3.60 5.36 -4.27
N GLU A 67 4.53 5.82 -5.10
CA GLU A 67 5.15 5.00 -6.15
C GLU A 67 5.83 3.77 -5.56
N LYS A 68 6.52 3.92 -4.42
CA LYS A 68 7.13 2.80 -3.70
C LYS A 68 6.08 1.78 -3.20
N ALA A 69 4.96 2.25 -2.65
CA ALA A 69 3.87 1.39 -2.21
C ALA A 69 3.26 0.62 -3.40
N VAL A 70 2.97 1.32 -4.50
CA VAL A 70 2.47 0.71 -5.74
C VAL A 70 3.45 -0.34 -6.29
N ALA A 71 4.75 -0.04 -6.30
CA ALA A 71 5.79 -0.97 -6.75
C ALA A 71 5.90 -2.21 -5.84
N MET A 72 5.77 -2.04 -4.52
CA MET A 72 5.71 -3.16 -3.56
C MET A 72 4.51 -4.07 -3.82
N VAL A 73 3.32 -3.48 -4.03
CA VAL A 73 2.10 -4.24 -4.37
C VAL A 73 2.29 -4.97 -5.70
N ALA A 74 2.86 -4.31 -6.71
CA ALA A 74 3.15 -4.91 -8.01
C ALA A 74 4.13 -6.08 -7.91
N ALA A 75 5.15 -5.96 -7.07
CA ALA A 75 6.15 -7.01 -6.85
C ALA A 75 5.56 -8.24 -6.15
N LYS A 76 4.54 -8.05 -5.30
CA LYS A 76 3.86 -9.14 -4.58
C LYS A 76 2.83 -9.90 -5.43
N LYS A 77 2.43 -9.36 -6.59
CA LYS A 77 1.51 -10.00 -7.53
C LYS A 77 2.14 -11.17 -8.32
N LYS A 78 3.44 -11.41 -8.15
CA LYS A 78 4.21 -12.35 -8.95
C LYS A 78 4.50 -13.64 -8.20
#